data_AF-A0AAE0DW46-F1
#
_entry.id   AF-A0AAE0DW46-F1
#
_cell.length_a   1.000
_cell.length_b   1.000
_cell.length_c   1.000
_cell.angle_alpha   90.00
_cell.angle_beta   90.00
_cell.angle_gamma   90.00
#
_symmetry.space_group_name_H-M   'P 1'
#
loop_
_entity.id
_entity.type
_entity.pdbx_description
1 polymer ?
#
loop_
_entity_poly.entity_id
_entity_poly.type
_entity_poly.pdbx_seq_one_letter_code
_entity_poly.pdbx_strand_id
1 'polypeptide(L)'
;MNNSVISLIPKIKNPMRISDYRPISLCNVLYKIIAKAITNRFRHALGGVISETQCAFVPGRLISDNTIVGFECLHRLKRRKRKKGFIAIKLDMSKAYDRVEWAFLEGMMSTLGFSEKWISLIMRCVESVTYSFLINGEVCGSIKPSRGLRQGDPLSPFLFLFCTEGLSNLIQQAQQRGTITGFRCSRDGPAITHLFFADNSLLFTKANEVNCVAIRNLLHVYATASGQVINFNKSVMCVSPSYSASVGERLASVMGIKLVDCHENYLGLPCFTG
;
A
#
# COMPACT_ATOMS: atom_id res chain seq x y z
N MET A 1 30.73 -0.47 -1.27
CA MET A 1 30.11 -0.30 -2.61
C MET A 1 28.63 0.09 -2.53
N ASN A 2 27.85 -0.50 -1.62
CA ASN A 2 26.43 -0.18 -1.46
C ASN A 2 26.19 0.94 -0.43
N ASN A 3 26.70 2.14 -0.72
CA ASN A 3 26.51 3.32 0.13
C ASN A 3 25.48 4.25 -0.54
N SER A 4 24.58 4.80 0.27
CA SER A 4 23.55 5.73 -0.18
C SER A 4 23.58 6.99 0.66
N VAL A 5 23.46 8.15 0.01
CA VAL A 5 23.32 9.43 0.70
C VAL A 5 21.84 9.81 0.72
N ILE A 6 21.26 10.00 1.89
CA ILE A 6 19.88 10.44 2.07
C ILE A 6 19.85 11.96 1.96
N SER A 7 19.11 12.47 0.98
CA SER A 7 18.77 13.88 0.85
C SER A 7 17.32 14.12 1.29
N LEU A 8 17.06 15.21 2.00
CA LEU A 8 15.74 15.56 2.53
C LEU A 8 15.06 16.57 1.59
N ILE A 9 14.03 16.13 0.86
CA ILE A 9 13.26 17.01 -0.03
C ILE A 9 12.01 17.53 0.70
N PRO A 10 11.79 18.85 0.78
CA PRO A 10 10.57 19.42 1.37
C PRO A 10 9.30 18.91 0.68
N LYS A 11 8.29 18.49 1.46
CA LYS A 11 6.94 18.16 0.95
C LYS A 11 6.02 19.37 0.88
N ILE A 12 6.33 20.42 1.64
CA ILE A 12 5.56 21.66 1.78
C ILE A 12 6.49 22.87 1.64
N LYS A 13 5.93 24.06 1.38
CA LYS A 13 6.70 25.29 1.15
C LYS A 13 7.61 25.67 2.32
N ASN A 14 7.11 25.56 3.56
CA ASN A 14 7.83 25.96 4.77
C ASN A 14 7.91 24.78 5.74
N PRO A 15 8.83 23.82 5.52
CA PRO A 15 8.95 22.62 6.36
C PRO A 15 9.56 22.97 7.73
N MET A 16 8.84 22.65 8.81
CA MET A 16 9.29 22.95 10.19
C MET A 16 9.65 21.66 10.96
N ARG A 17 9.15 20.51 10.51
CA ARG A 17 9.34 19.20 11.17
C ARG A 17 9.99 18.22 10.21
N ILE A 18 10.72 17.23 10.74
CA ILE A 18 11.31 16.14 9.93
C ILE A 18 10.23 15.39 9.13
N SER A 19 9.00 15.28 9.65
CA SER A 19 7.86 14.68 8.94
C SER A 19 7.50 15.38 7.63
N ASP A 20 7.83 16.67 7.53
CA ASP A 20 7.53 17.53 6.39
C ASP A 20 8.54 17.33 5.25
N TYR A 21 9.59 16.53 5.48
CA TYR A 21 10.56 16.13 4.48
C TYR A 21 10.29 14.72 3.97
N ARG A 22 10.66 14.48 2.70
CA ARG A 22 10.71 13.18 2.06
C ARG A 22 12.18 12.77 1.92
N PRO A 23 12.62 11.69 2.58
CA PRO A 23 13.98 11.21 2.41
C PRO A 23 14.12 10.52 1.05
N ILE A 24 15.05 10.98 0.22
CA ILE A 24 15.42 10.32 -1.04
C ILE A 24 16.83 9.75 -0.91
N SER A 25 16.96 8.46 -1.18
CA SER A 25 18.23 7.75 -1.21
C SER A 25 18.94 7.95 -2.55
N LEU A 26 20.00 8.74 -2.53
CA LEU A 26 20.92 8.91 -3.65
C LEU A 26 21.87 7.71 -3.69
N CYS A 27 21.49 6.70 -4.47
CA CYS A 27 22.27 5.49 -4.63
C CYS A 27 23.44 5.70 -5.61
N ASN A 28 24.56 4.99 -5.40
CA ASN A 28 25.68 4.96 -6.34
C ASN A 28 25.24 4.50 -7.75
N VAL A 29 25.81 5.11 -8.80
CA VAL A 29 25.51 4.78 -10.20
C VAL A 29 25.73 3.30 -10.53
N LEU A 30 26.83 2.70 -10.08
CA LEU A 30 27.12 1.27 -10.29
C LEU A 30 26.02 0.40 -9.68
N TYR A 31 25.61 0.74 -8.45
CA TYR A 31 24.49 0.06 -7.81
C TYR A 31 23.19 0.23 -8.61
N LYS A 32 22.89 1.44 -9.10
CA LYS A 32 21.70 1.69 -9.92
C LYS A 32 21.68 0.85 -11.20
N ILE A 33 22.84 0.62 -11.84
CA ILE A 33 22.95 -0.27 -13.02
C ILE A 33 22.59 -1.70 -12.62
N ILE A 34 23.16 -2.22 -11.54
CA ILE A 34 22.86 -3.56 -11.02
C ILE A 34 21.38 -3.70 -10.67
N ALA A 35 20.84 -2.77 -9.88
CA ALA A 35 19.43 -2.72 -9.52
C ALA A 35 18.54 -2.67 -10.76
N LYS A 36 18.89 -1.87 -11.77
CA LYS A 36 18.15 -1.78 -13.02
C LYS A 36 18.19 -3.10 -13.80
N ALA A 37 19.34 -3.76 -13.89
CA ALA A 37 19.45 -5.07 -14.52
C ALA A 37 18.57 -6.12 -13.82
N ILE A 38 18.61 -6.16 -12.48
CA ILE A 38 17.74 -7.03 -11.67
C ILE A 38 16.27 -6.71 -11.99
N THR A 39 15.83 -5.45 -11.89
CA THR A 39 14.42 -5.08 -12.13
C THR A 39 13.95 -5.38 -13.54
N ASN A 40 14.80 -5.25 -14.56
CA ASN A 40 14.44 -5.57 -15.93
C ASN A 40 14.09 -7.05 -16.05
N ARG A 41 14.90 -7.95 -15.46
CA ARG A 41 14.59 -9.38 -15.43
C ARG A 41 13.36 -9.67 -14.56
N PHE A 42 13.26 -8.96 -13.45
CA PHE A 42 12.20 -9.16 -12.46
C PHE A 42 10.80 -8.85 -13.00
N ARG A 43 10.69 -7.81 -13.84
CA ARG A 43 9.43 -7.38 -14.44
C ARG A 43 8.68 -8.48 -15.17
N HIS A 44 9.38 -9.43 -15.79
CA HIS A 44 8.77 -10.54 -16.52
C HIS A 44 8.04 -11.54 -15.62
N ALA A 45 8.45 -11.66 -14.34
CA ALA A 45 7.81 -12.58 -13.39
C ALA A 45 6.60 -11.95 -12.67
N LEU A 46 6.56 -10.62 -12.54
CA LEU A 46 5.56 -9.92 -11.70
C LEU A 46 4.12 -10.18 -12.11
N GLY A 47 3.84 -10.29 -13.41
CA GLY A 47 2.49 -10.53 -13.91
C GLY A 47 1.87 -11.85 -13.42
N GLY A 48 2.70 -12.86 -13.13
CA GLY A 48 2.24 -14.17 -12.66
C GLY A 48 2.14 -14.32 -11.14
N VAL A 49 2.73 -13.39 -10.37
CA VAL A 49 2.79 -13.48 -8.90
C VAL A 49 2.04 -12.36 -8.18
N ILE A 50 1.78 -11.22 -8.85
CA ILE A 50 1.09 -10.08 -8.26
C ILE A 50 -0.39 -10.09 -8.66
N SER A 51 -1.28 -10.00 -7.67
CA SER A 51 -2.73 -9.96 -7.84
C SER A 51 -3.17 -8.86 -8.80
N GLU A 52 -4.23 -9.12 -9.59
CA GLU A 52 -4.82 -8.16 -10.52
C GLU A 52 -5.35 -6.90 -9.83
N THR A 53 -5.66 -6.97 -8.53
CA THR A 53 -6.05 -5.82 -7.71
C THR A 53 -4.93 -4.81 -7.49
N GLN A 54 -3.70 -5.12 -7.89
CA GLN A 54 -2.53 -4.24 -7.88
C GLN A 54 -2.09 -3.90 -9.31
N CYS A 55 -2.28 -2.65 -9.73
CA CYS A 55 -1.91 -2.19 -11.07
C CYS A 55 -0.67 -1.27 -11.09
N ALA A 56 -0.18 -0.84 -9.92
CA ALA A 56 1.02 -0.01 -9.88
C ALA A 56 2.28 -0.85 -10.14
N PHE A 57 3.18 -0.34 -10.99
CA PHE A 57 4.50 -0.93 -11.28
C PHE A 57 4.51 -2.35 -11.88
N VAL A 58 3.36 -2.89 -12.29
CA VAL A 58 3.28 -4.19 -13.00
C VAL A 58 3.24 -3.93 -14.51
N PRO A 59 4.15 -4.53 -15.31
CA PRO A 59 4.13 -4.36 -16.76
C PRO A 59 2.79 -4.78 -17.38
N GLY A 60 2.28 -4.00 -18.34
CA GLY A 60 1.03 -4.28 -19.02
C GLY A 60 -0.24 -3.89 -18.25
N ARG A 61 -0.13 -3.39 -17.01
CA ARG A 61 -1.26 -2.86 -16.24
C ARG A 61 -1.20 -1.33 -16.22
N LEU A 62 -2.31 -0.67 -16.55
CA LEU A 62 -2.40 0.78 -16.46
C LEU A 62 -2.98 1.18 -15.10
N ILE A 63 -2.37 2.18 -14.47
CA ILE A 63 -2.90 2.71 -13.19
C ILE A 63 -4.29 3.33 -13.35
N SER A 64 -4.62 3.78 -14.57
CA SER A 64 -5.95 4.27 -14.94
C SER A 64 -7.03 3.21 -14.76
N ASP A 65 -6.73 1.94 -15.03
CA ASP A 65 -7.75 0.87 -15.01
C ASP A 65 -8.28 0.66 -13.59
N ASN A 66 -7.38 0.50 -12.62
CA ASN A 66 -7.76 0.42 -11.21
C ASN A 66 -8.45 1.71 -10.74
N THR A 67 -8.00 2.88 -11.24
CA THR A 67 -8.59 4.16 -10.88
C THR A 67 -10.05 4.24 -11.33
N ILE A 68 -10.35 3.82 -12.56
CA ILE A 68 -11.70 3.74 -13.11
C ILE A 68 -12.57 2.76 -12.31
N VAL A 69 -12.04 1.56 -12.01
CA VAL A 69 -12.75 0.57 -11.18
C VAL A 69 -13.06 1.15 -9.79
N GLY A 70 -12.09 1.82 -9.17
CA GLY A 70 -12.27 2.48 -7.88
C GLY A 70 -13.33 3.57 -7.92
N PHE A 71 -13.34 4.42 -8.95
CA PHE A 71 -14.36 5.44 -9.14
C PHE A 71 -15.74 4.85 -9.34
N GLU A 72 -15.89 3.84 -10.19
CA GLU A 72 -17.19 3.17 -10.41
C GLU A 72 -17.68 2.52 -9.11
N CYS A 73 -16.79 1.90 -8.33
CA CYS A 73 -17.13 1.34 -7.03
C CYS A 73 -17.67 2.41 -6.06
N LEU A 74 -16.95 3.53 -5.92
CA LEU A 74 -17.33 4.65 -5.05
C LEU A 74 -18.65 5.30 -5.51
N HIS A 75 -18.80 5.51 -6.81
CA HIS A 75 -20.02 6.06 -7.41
C HIS A 75 -21.24 5.17 -7.17
N ARG A 76 -21.10 3.86 -7.41
CA ARG A 76 -22.14 2.86 -7.15
C ARG A 76 -22.46 2.76 -5.66
N LEU A 77 -21.45 2.84 -4.80
CA LEU A 77 -21.62 2.85 -3.35
C LEU A 77 -22.50 4.03 -2.91
N LYS A 78 -22.23 5.23 -3.44
CA LYS A 78 -23.00 6.46 -3.15
C LYS A 78 -24.44 6.37 -3.64
N ARG A 79 -24.68 5.76 -4.80
CA ARG A 79 -26.05 5.65 -5.37
C ARG A 79 -26.88 4.50 -4.78
N ARG A 80 -26.31 3.66 -3.92
CA ARG A 80 -26.97 2.45 -3.42
C ARG A 80 -27.97 2.78 -2.30
N LYS A 81 -29.26 2.80 -2.65
CA LYS A 81 -30.38 3.00 -1.69
C LYS A 81 -30.89 1.71 -1.01
N ARG A 82 -30.17 0.59 -1.10
CA ARG A 82 -30.62 -0.73 -0.61
C ARG A 82 -30.30 -0.95 0.88
N LYS A 83 -31.15 -1.72 1.59
CA LYS A 83 -31.03 -2.07 3.02
C LYS A 83 -29.69 -2.69 3.45
N LYS A 84 -28.95 -3.35 2.54
CA LYS A 84 -27.59 -3.88 2.81
C LYS A 84 -26.56 -2.90 2.29
N GLY A 85 -25.94 -2.18 3.22
CA GLY A 85 -24.96 -1.15 2.95
C GLY A 85 -23.54 -1.69 3.00
N PHE A 86 -22.64 -0.88 2.49
CA PHE A 86 -21.22 -1.17 2.37
C PHE A 86 -20.44 0.04 2.85
N ILE A 87 -19.19 -0.19 3.21
CA ILE A 87 -18.22 0.84 3.54
C ILE A 87 -17.06 0.78 2.56
N ALA A 88 -16.52 1.94 2.22
CA ALA A 88 -15.22 2.05 1.57
C ALA A 88 -14.23 2.68 2.55
N ILE A 89 -13.05 2.08 2.64
CA ILE A 89 -11.99 2.49 3.56
C ILE A 89 -10.77 2.84 2.72
N LYS A 90 -10.33 4.09 2.77
CA LYS A 90 -9.02 4.49 2.23
C LYS A 90 -8.00 4.39 3.35
N LEU A 91 -7.04 3.49 3.17
CA LEU A 91 -5.91 3.30 4.07
C LEU A 91 -4.69 4.09 3.57
N ASP A 92 -4.02 4.74 4.52
CA ASP A 92 -2.72 5.38 4.35
C ASP A 92 -1.68 4.62 5.17
N MET A 93 -0.61 4.14 4.54
CA MET A 93 0.48 3.45 5.22
C MET A 93 1.55 4.44 5.68
N SER A 94 1.81 4.47 6.99
CA SER A 94 2.82 5.35 7.59
C SER A 94 4.22 4.89 7.22
N LYS A 95 4.98 5.73 6.51
CA LYS A 95 6.36 5.44 6.11
C LYS A 95 6.50 4.07 5.41
N ALA A 96 5.66 3.87 4.40
CA ALA A 96 5.48 2.57 3.74
C ALA A 96 6.80 1.88 3.33
N TYR A 97 7.76 2.62 2.78
CA TYR A 97 9.06 2.06 2.40
C TYR A 97 9.97 1.81 3.62
N ASP A 98 10.02 2.74 4.58
CA ASP A 98 11.00 2.71 5.68
C ASP A 98 10.70 1.62 6.74
N ARG A 99 9.50 1.04 6.71
CA ARG A 99 9.02 0.10 7.74
C ARG A 99 9.01 -1.37 7.33
N VAL A 100 9.32 -1.69 6.07
CA VAL A 100 9.30 -3.07 5.58
C VAL A 100 10.31 -3.93 6.34
N GLU A 101 9.84 -4.94 7.07
CA GLU A 101 10.73 -5.92 7.71
C GLU A 101 11.35 -6.84 6.65
N TRP A 102 12.67 -6.98 6.70
CA TRP A 102 13.42 -7.74 5.69
C TRP A 102 13.13 -9.24 5.72
N ALA A 103 12.98 -9.83 6.91
CA ALA A 103 12.61 -11.23 7.07
C ALA A 103 11.23 -11.53 6.45
N PHE A 104 10.29 -10.60 6.56
CA PHE A 104 8.97 -10.72 5.92
C PHE A 104 9.09 -10.66 4.40
N LEU A 105 9.87 -9.72 3.86
CA LEU A 105 10.11 -9.59 2.43
C LEU A 105 10.74 -10.86 1.85
N GLU A 106 11.76 -11.41 2.52
CA GLU A 106 12.42 -12.66 2.15
C GLU A 106 11.44 -13.84 2.16
N GLY A 107 10.68 -14.00 3.25
CA GLY A 107 9.67 -15.04 3.38
C GLY A 107 8.56 -14.95 2.32
N MET A 108 8.14 -13.72 1.97
CA MET A 108 7.18 -13.50 0.88
C MET A 108 7.74 -13.94 -0.47
N MET A 109 8.98 -13.57 -0.81
CA MET A 109 9.59 -14.03 -2.06
C MET A 109 9.74 -15.55 -2.11
N SER A 110 10.10 -16.19 -0.99
CA SER A 110 10.15 -17.65 -0.89
C SER A 110 8.78 -18.28 -1.11
N THR A 111 7.74 -17.76 -0.45
CA THR A 111 6.35 -18.24 -0.59
C THR A 111 5.81 -18.07 -2.01
N LEU A 112 6.22 -17.02 -2.72
CA LEU A 112 5.87 -16.77 -4.12
C LEU A 112 6.67 -17.63 -5.11
N GLY A 113 7.56 -18.51 -4.64
CA GLY A 113 8.26 -19.50 -5.45
C GLY A 113 9.55 -18.98 -6.11
N PHE A 114 10.10 -17.85 -5.66
CA PHE A 114 11.39 -17.39 -6.18
C PHE A 114 12.53 -18.32 -5.69
N SER A 115 13.48 -18.64 -6.58
CA SER A 115 14.63 -19.48 -6.23
C SER A 115 15.50 -18.82 -5.15
N GLU A 116 16.07 -19.60 -4.24
CA GLU A 116 16.93 -19.08 -3.16
C GLU A 116 18.11 -18.24 -3.66
N LYS A 117 18.75 -18.64 -4.77
CA LYS A 117 19.83 -17.86 -5.37
C LYS A 117 19.39 -16.45 -5.76
N TRP A 118 18.16 -16.31 -6.24
CA TRP A 118 17.57 -15.03 -6.62
C TRP A 118 17.22 -14.20 -5.39
N ILE A 119 16.62 -14.83 -4.38
CA ILE A 119 16.29 -14.20 -3.10
C ILE A 119 17.57 -13.66 -2.45
N SER A 120 18.61 -14.50 -2.32
CA SER A 120 19.91 -14.10 -1.76
C SER A 120 20.54 -12.92 -2.51
N LEU A 121 20.46 -12.89 -3.85
CA LEU A 121 20.95 -11.77 -4.64
C LEU A 121 20.21 -10.45 -4.31
N ILE A 122 18.88 -10.51 -4.19
CA ILE A 122 18.06 -9.37 -3.82
C ILE A 122 18.37 -8.93 -2.39
N MET A 123 18.38 -9.85 -1.43
CA MET A 123 18.62 -9.55 -0.02
C MET A 123 20.00 -8.94 0.18
N ARG A 124 21.03 -9.39 -0.54
CA ARG A 124 22.35 -8.71 -0.54
C ARG A 124 22.26 -7.25 -0.99
N CYS A 125 21.39 -6.92 -1.94
CA CYS A 125 21.20 -5.53 -2.37
C CYS A 125 20.50 -4.67 -1.31
N VAL A 126 19.59 -5.26 -0.55
CA VAL A 126 18.75 -4.60 0.46
C VAL A 126 19.50 -4.45 1.78
N GLU A 127 20.12 -5.51 2.27
CA GLU A 127 20.72 -5.59 3.61
C GLU A 127 22.10 -4.96 3.70
N SER A 128 22.88 -5.00 2.61
CA SER A 128 24.27 -4.52 2.64
C SER A 128 24.39 -2.99 2.60
N VAL A 129 23.28 -2.26 2.59
CA VAL A 129 23.27 -0.81 2.40
C VAL A 129 23.78 -0.10 3.67
N THR A 130 24.50 1.00 3.48
CA THR A 130 24.81 1.96 4.55
C THR A 130 24.35 3.34 4.14
N TYR A 131 23.69 4.06 5.05
CA TYR A 131 23.15 5.39 4.83
C TYR A 131 24.01 6.48 5.48
N SER A 132 24.29 7.53 4.74
CA SER A 132 24.76 8.82 5.26
C SER A 132 23.74 9.90 4.93
N PHE A 133 23.78 11.05 5.61
CA PHE A 133 22.78 12.12 5.43
C PHE A 133 23.42 13.35 4.82
N LEU A 134 22.79 13.92 3.80
CA LEU A 134 23.19 15.21 3.23
C LEU A 134 22.47 16.33 3.98
N ILE A 135 23.19 17.02 4.86
CA ILE A 135 22.67 18.11 5.69
C ILE A 135 23.43 19.38 5.31
N ASN A 136 22.72 20.40 4.84
CA ASN A 136 23.30 21.70 4.44
C ASN A 136 24.48 21.60 3.44
N GLY A 137 24.46 20.59 2.57
CA GLY A 137 25.52 20.37 1.56
C GLY A 137 26.65 19.46 2.02
N GLU A 138 26.69 19.07 3.29
CA GLU A 138 27.71 18.17 3.84
C GLU A 138 27.16 16.78 4.12
N VAL A 139 27.98 15.75 3.89
CA VAL A 139 27.63 14.36 4.18
C VAL A 139 28.00 14.05 5.63
N CYS A 140 26.98 13.83 6.44
CA CYS A 140 27.11 13.62 7.88
C CYS A 140 26.61 12.22 8.29
N GLY A 141 27.32 11.62 9.24
CA GLY A 141 26.94 10.38 9.89
C GLY A 141 26.96 9.14 8.99
N SER A 142 26.76 7.99 9.62
CA SER A 142 26.66 6.71 8.94
C SER A 142 25.79 5.78 9.79
N ILE A 143 24.76 5.18 9.18
CA ILE A 143 23.85 4.26 9.83
C ILE A 143 23.67 3.04 8.93
N LYS A 144 23.73 1.85 9.52
CA LYS A 144 23.30 0.62 8.87
C LYS A 144 21.83 0.35 9.26
N PRO A 145 20.90 0.32 8.30
CA PRO A 145 19.52 -0.02 8.61
C PRO A 145 19.41 -1.51 8.96
N SER A 146 18.34 -1.85 9.68
CA SER A 146 17.92 -3.24 9.92
C SER A 146 16.60 -3.59 9.23
N ARG A 147 15.97 -2.60 8.58
CA ARG A 147 14.70 -2.71 7.88
C ARG A 147 14.51 -1.58 6.88
N GLY A 148 13.46 -1.70 6.08
CA GLY A 148 13.00 -0.71 5.13
C GLY A 148 13.64 -0.83 3.74
N LEU A 149 13.06 -0.11 2.79
CA LEU A 149 13.46 -0.07 1.40
C LEU A 149 13.86 1.35 1.01
N ARG A 150 14.85 1.48 0.13
CA ARG A 150 15.35 2.78 -0.33
C ARG A 150 14.33 3.52 -1.18
N GLN A 151 13.91 4.69 -0.75
CA GLN A 151 13.12 5.58 -1.60
C GLN A 151 14.02 6.22 -2.66
N GLY A 152 13.78 5.94 -3.95
CA GLY A 152 14.62 6.40 -5.07
C GLY A 152 15.56 5.32 -5.65
N ASP A 153 15.57 4.12 -5.07
CA ASP A 153 16.19 2.94 -5.65
C ASP A 153 15.27 2.33 -6.73
N PRO A 154 15.77 2.03 -7.94
CA PRO A 154 15.00 1.37 -8.99
C PRO A 154 14.34 0.05 -8.57
N LEU A 155 14.93 -0.68 -7.63
CA LEU A 155 14.46 -2.00 -7.18
C LEU A 155 13.34 -1.92 -6.15
N SER A 156 13.41 -0.96 -5.24
CA SER A 156 12.47 -0.84 -4.10
C SER A 156 10.98 -0.84 -4.47
N PRO A 157 10.50 -0.14 -5.52
CA PRO A 157 9.08 -0.15 -5.86
C PRO A 157 8.55 -1.56 -6.17
N PHE A 158 9.37 -2.40 -6.80
CA PHE A 158 8.99 -3.76 -7.16
C PHE A 158 9.03 -4.70 -5.96
N LEU A 159 10.00 -4.53 -5.06
CA LEU A 159 10.05 -5.27 -3.80
C LEU A 159 8.86 -4.95 -2.90
N PHE A 160 8.41 -3.69 -2.91
CA PHE A 160 7.23 -3.27 -2.17
C PHE A 160 5.95 -3.96 -2.64
N LEU A 161 5.89 -4.41 -3.91
CA LEU A 161 4.74 -5.17 -4.40
C LEU A 161 4.52 -6.46 -3.62
N PHE A 162 5.57 -7.20 -3.27
CA PHE A 162 5.43 -8.42 -2.44
C PHE A 162 4.93 -8.12 -1.04
N CYS A 163 5.35 -6.98 -0.49
CA CYS A 163 4.82 -6.53 0.80
C CYS A 163 3.30 -6.35 0.69
N THR A 164 2.84 -5.61 -0.32
CA THR A 164 1.39 -5.41 -0.56
C THR A 164 0.67 -6.70 -0.94
N GLU A 165 1.34 -7.64 -1.61
CA GLU A 165 0.75 -8.93 -1.98
C GLU A 165 0.42 -9.78 -0.75
N GLY A 166 1.23 -9.69 0.31
CA GLY A 166 0.90 -10.30 1.60
C GLY A 166 -0.45 -9.83 2.15
N LEU A 167 -0.72 -8.52 2.08
CA LEU A 167 -2.01 -7.96 2.49
C LEU A 167 -3.16 -8.39 1.56
N SER A 168 -2.92 -8.39 0.24
CA SER A 168 -3.87 -8.87 -0.77
C SER A 168 -4.30 -10.30 -0.44
N ASN A 169 -3.34 -11.21 -0.26
CA ASN A 169 -3.59 -12.61 0.04
C ASN A 169 -4.39 -12.80 1.34
N LEU A 170 -4.06 -12.07 2.40
CA LEU A 170 -4.83 -12.11 3.65
C LEU A 170 -6.30 -11.70 3.43
N ILE A 171 -6.54 -10.63 2.67
CA ILE A 171 -7.90 -10.14 2.39
C ILE A 171 -8.67 -11.15 1.53
N GLN A 172 -8.01 -11.73 0.51
CA GLN A 172 -8.63 -12.72 -0.35
C GLN A 172 -9.00 -13.99 0.42
N GLN A 173 -8.12 -14.49 1.29
CA GLN A 173 -8.42 -15.63 2.15
C GLN A 173 -9.60 -15.34 3.10
N ALA A 174 -9.63 -14.16 3.70
CA ALA A 174 -10.74 -13.74 4.56
C ALA A 174 -12.07 -13.64 3.79
N GLN A 175 -12.02 -13.24 2.52
CA GLN A 175 -13.20 -13.27 1.64
C GLN A 175 -13.63 -14.69 1.30
N GLN A 176 -12.71 -15.59 0.94
CA GLN A 176 -13.00 -16.99 0.63
C GLN A 176 -13.63 -17.72 1.82
N ARG A 177 -13.20 -17.40 3.04
CA ARG A 177 -13.78 -17.94 4.29
C ARG A 177 -15.11 -17.28 4.68
N GLY A 178 -15.57 -16.27 3.95
CA GLY A 178 -16.81 -15.53 4.25
C GLY A 178 -16.70 -14.55 5.43
N THR A 179 -15.52 -14.35 5.99
CA THR A 179 -15.28 -13.41 7.11
C THR A 179 -15.38 -11.95 6.66
N ILE A 180 -14.95 -11.66 5.43
CA ILE A 180 -15.08 -10.35 4.77
C ILE A 180 -15.97 -10.50 3.55
N THR A 181 -16.92 -9.58 3.38
CA THR A 181 -17.80 -9.55 2.20
C THR A 181 -17.45 -8.37 1.29
N GLY A 182 -16.87 -8.64 0.11
CA GLY A 182 -16.55 -7.62 -0.88
C GLY A 182 -17.76 -6.93 -1.52
N PHE A 183 -17.53 -5.77 -2.11
CA PHE A 183 -18.53 -4.97 -2.82
C PHE A 183 -18.69 -5.43 -4.27
N ARG A 184 -19.93 -5.53 -4.73
CA ARG A 184 -20.25 -5.84 -6.14
C ARG A 184 -20.89 -4.63 -6.82
N CYS A 185 -20.31 -4.19 -7.94
CA CYS A 185 -20.84 -3.10 -8.77
C CYS A 185 -22.06 -3.53 -9.59
N SER A 186 -22.12 -4.79 -10.01
CA SER A 186 -23.22 -5.41 -10.78
C SER A 186 -23.67 -6.72 -10.12
N ARG A 187 -24.81 -7.29 -10.53
CA ARG A 187 -25.33 -8.54 -9.95
C ARG A 187 -24.39 -9.72 -10.20
N ASP A 188 -23.86 -9.79 -11.41
CA ASP A 188 -23.00 -10.90 -11.89
C ASP A 188 -21.51 -10.52 -11.90
N GLY A 189 -21.17 -9.33 -11.37
CA GLY A 189 -19.80 -8.85 -11.30
C GLY A 189 -19.00 -9.46 -10.16
N PRO A 190 -17.66 -9.40 -10.25
CA PRO A 190 -16.78 -9.88 -9.19
C PRO A 190 -17.00 -9.08 -7.90
N ALA A 191 -16.78 -9.73 -6.76
CA ALA A 191 -16.74 -9.06 -5.47
C ALA A 191 -15.36 -8.41 -5.29
N ILE A 192 -15.35 -7.09 -5.22
CA ILE A 192 -14.15 -6.26 -5.04
C ILE A 192 -14.00 -6.01 -3.54
N THR A 193 -12.89 -6.47 -2.96
CA THR A 193 -12.55 -6.23 -1.55
C THR A 193 -11.49 -5.17 -1.37
N HIS A 194 -10.58 -5.04 -2.34
CA HIS A 194 -9.49 -4.09 -2.26
C HIS A 194 -8.98 -3.70 -3.66
N LEU A 195 -8.43 -2.50 -3.75
CA LEU A 195 -7.69 -1.97 -4.89
C LEU A 195 -6.46 -1.27 -4.33
N PHE A 196 -5.28 -1.67 -4.80
CA PHE A 196 -4.01 -1.12 -4.34
C PHE A 196 -3.37 -0.20 -5.37
N PHE A 197 -2.78 0.88 -4.86
CA PHE A 197 -2.11 1.93 -5.62
C PHE A 197 -0.85 2.33 -4.89
N ALA A 198 0.23 1.58 -5.11
CA ALA A 198 1.48 1.77 -4.37
C ALA A 198 1.23 1.79 -2.85
N ASP A 199 1.41 2.94 -2.19
CA ASP A 199 1.25 3.15 -0.74
C ASP A 199 -0.19 3.49 -0.31
N ASN A 200 -1.09 3.79 -1.25
CA ASN A 200 -2.50 4.03 -1.00
C ASN A 200 -3.32 2.77 -1.28
N SER A 201 -4.29 2.48 -0.42
CA SER A 201 -5.17 1.31 -0.58
C SER A 201 -6.63 1.71 -0.39
N LEU A 202 -7.51 1.17 -1.23
CA LEU A 202 -8.96 1.31 -1.06
C LEU A 202 -9.55 -0.06 -0.80
N LEU A 203 -10.23 -0.22 0.32
CA LEU A 203 -10.88 -1.45 0.75
C LEU A 203 -12.38 -1.28 0.72
N PHE A 204 -13.10 -2.33 0.38
CA PHE A 204 -14.55 -2.36 0.35
C PHE A 204 -15.06 -3.55 1.16
N THR A 205 -16.01 -3.31 2.04
CA THR A 205 -16.65 -4.38 2.80
C THR A 205 -18.08 -4.06 3.17
N LYS A 206 -18.83 -5.07 3.61
CA LYS A 206 -20.20 -4.91 4.10
C LYS A 206 -20.21 -4.04 5.37
N ALA A 207 -21.18 -3.12 5.47
CA ALA A 207 -21.33 -2.21 6.60
C ALA A 207 -21.91 -2.92 7.84
N ASN A 208 -21.05 -3.62 8.57
CA ASN A 208 -21.36 -4.17 9.89
C ASN A 208 -20.09 -4.32 10.73
N GLU A 209 -20.28 -4.40 12.05
CA GLU A 209 -19.18 -4.46 13.01
C GLU A 209 -18.32 -5.71 12.84
N VAL A 210 -18.91 -6.86 12.51
CA VAL A 210 -18.19 -8.13 12.29
C VAL A 210 -17.13 -7.97 11.19
N ASN A 211 -17.49 -7.34 10.07
CA ASN A 211 -16.57 -7.09 8.96
C ASN A 211 -15.51 -6.04 9.32
N CYS A 212 -15.86 -4.99 10.07
CA CYS A 212 -14.89 -4.01 10.56
C CYS A 212 -13.86 -4.65 11.50
N VAL A 213 -14.31 -5.46 12.47
CA VAL A 213 -13.43 -6.19 13.40
C VAL A 213 -12.53 -7.16 12.63
N ALA A 214 -13.08 -7.89 11.65
CA ALA A 214 -12.29 -8.79 10.81
C ALA A 214 -11.19 -8.05 10.04
N ILE A 215 -11.51 -6.91 9.43
CA ILE A 215 -10.51 -6.06 8.76
C ILE A 215 -9.46 -5.58 9.76
N ARG A 216 -9.88 -5.08 10.93
CA ARG A 216 -8.93 -4.58 11.94
C ARG A 216 -7.96 -5.66 12.41
N ASN A 217 -8.46 -6.87 12.66
CA ASN A 217 -7.63 -8.00 13.07
C ASN A 217 -6.66 -8.41 11.97
N LEU A 218 -7.12 -8.46 10.72
CA LEU A 218 -6.28 -8.76 9.57
C LEU A 218 -5.16 -7.73 9.40
N LEU A 219 -5.51 -6.45 9.49
CA LEU A 219 -4.56 -5.34 9.41
C LEU A 219 -3.54 -5.39 10.56
N HIS A 220 -3.95 -5.83 11.75
CA HIS A 220 -3.04 -6.05 12.87
C HIS A 220 -2.07 -7.21 12.61
N VAL A 221 -2.56 -8.35 12.11
CA VAL A 221 -1.71 -9.49 11.73
C VAL A 221 -0.69 -9.08 10.66
N TYR A 222 -1.16 -8.38 9.63
CA TYR A 222 -0.29 -7.86 8.57
C TYR A 222 0.75 -6.88 9.12
N ALA A 223 0.36 -5.97 10.00
CA ALA A 223 1.27 -5.00 10.61
C ALA A 223 2.38 -5.69 11.44
N THR A 224 2.01 -6.69 12.25
CA THR A 224 2.95 -7.45 13.07
C THR A 224 3.93 -8.25 12.21
N ALA A 225 3.47 -8.84 11.11
CA ALA A 225 4.34 -9.62 10.22
C ALA A 225 5.24 -8.74 9.35
N SER A 226 4.69 -7.68 8.74
CA SER A 226 5.39 -6.88 7.72
C SER A 226 6.14 -5.67 8.25
N GLY A 227 5.88 -5.27 9.50
CA GLY A 227 6.28 -3.99 10.07
C GLY A 227 5.50 -2.78 9.58
N GLN A 228 4.58 -2.94 8.62
CA GLN A 228 3.75 -1.85 8.11
C GLN A 228 2.83 -1.32 9.20
N VAL A 229 2.68 0.01 9.25
CA VAL A 229 1.81 0.66 10.23
C VAL A 229 0.81 1.53 9.52
N ILE A 230 -0.46 1.37 9.86
CA ILE A 230 -1.54 2.17 9.33
C ILE A 230 -1.55 3.54 9.99
N ASN A 231 -1.68 4.57 9.17
CA ASN A 231 -1.87 5.92 9.63
C ASN A 231 -3.37 6.19 9.83
N PHE A 232 -3.89 5.88 11.01
CA PHE A 232 -5.30 6.07 11.35
C PHE A 232 -5.77 7.53 11.21
N ASN A 233 -4.86 8.50 11.39
CA ASN A 233 -5.18 9.93 11.24
C ASN A 233 -5.37 10.37 9.78
N LYS A 234 -4.74 9.66 8.83
CA LYS A 234 -4.88 9.94 7.38
C LYS A 234 -5.81 8.96 6.68
N SER A 235 -6.11 7.84 7.32
CA SER A 235 -7.06 6.86 6.83
C SER A 235 -8.48 7.35 7.08
N VAL A 236 -9.36 7.12 6.12
CA VAL A 236 -10.74 7.60 6.15
C VAL A 236 -11.70 6.51 5.72
N MET A 237 -12.93 6.59 6.19
CA MET A 237 -14.02 5.68 5.84
C MET A 237 -15.20 6.47 5.31
N CYS A 238 -15.86 5.95 4.29
CA CYS A 238 -17.20 6.39 3.91
C CYS A 238 -18.18 5.21 3.94
N VAL A 239 -19.46 5.51 4.18
CA VAL A 239 -20.53 4.52 4.27
C VAL A 239 -21.57 4.82 3.20
N SER A 240 -22.19 3.79 2.64
CA SER A 240 -23.28 3.98 1.69
C SER A 240 -24.45 4.76 2.32
N PRO A 241 -25.14 5.65 1.59
CA PRO A 241 -26.21 6.51 2.14
C PRO A 241 -27.44 5.78 2.70
N SER A 242 -27.52 4.46 2.54
CA SER A 242 -28.59 3.65 3.12
C SER A 242 -28.49 3.47 4.64
N TYR A 243 -27.43 3.96 5.28
CA TYR A 243 -27.21 3.89 6.73
C TYR A 243 -27.35 5.28 7.36
N SER A 244 -27.85 5.34 8.59
CA SER A 244 -27.85 6.57 9.38
C SER A 244 -26.41 6.96 9.74
N ALA A 245 -26.17 8.27 9.91
CA ALA A 245 -24.89 8.80 10.37
C ALA A 245 -24.39 8.10 11.65
N SER A 246 -25.30 7.82 12.58
CA SER A 246 -25.00 7.11 13.83
C SER A 246 -24.41 5.71 13.64
N VAL A 247 -24.82 4.97 12.60
CA VAL A 247 -24.19 3.67 12.32
C VAL A 247 -22.81 3.86 11.68
N GLY A 248 -22.66 4.85 10.81
CA GLY A 248 -21.36 5.20 10.22
C GLY A 248 -20.33 5.55 11.28
N GLU A 249 -20.69 6.39 12.25
CA GLU A 249 -19.83 6.79 13.37
C GLU A 249 -19.43 5.61 14.24
N ARG A 250 -20.35 4.71 14.54
CA ARG A 250 -20.06 3.48 15.30
C ARG A 250 -19.09 2.57 14.57
N LEU A 251 -19.28 2.34 13.27
CA LEU A 251 -18.34 1.55 12.46
C LEU A 251 -16.97 2.23 12.36
N ALA A 252 -16.95 3.57 12.28
CA ALA A 252 -15.72 4.36 12.24
C ALA A 252 -14.94 4.23 13.56
N SER A 253 -15.65 4.26 14.68
CA SER A 253 -15.10 4.05 16.02
C SER A 253 -14.49 2.65 16.18
N VAL A 254 -15.17 1.60 15.72
CA VAL A 254 -14.63 0.21 15.74
C VAL A 254 -13.30 0.11 14.97
N MET A 255 -13.22 0.78 13.82
CA MET A 255 -12.05 0.82 12.96
C MET A 255 -10.96 1.79 13.45
N GLY A 256 -11.30 2.78 14.27
CA GLY A 256 -10.40 3.84 14.72
C GLY A 256 -10.02 4.85 13.62
N ILE A 257 -10.88 5.07 12.62
CA ILE A 257 -10.61 5.98 11.49
C ILE A 257 -11.71 7.03 11.33
N LYS A 258 -11.39 8.15 10.69
CA LYS A 258 -12.34 9.26 10.51
C LYS A 258 -13.43 8.90 9.48
N LEU A 259 -14.69 9.17 9.82
CA LEU A 259 -15.81 9.12 8.88
C LEU A 259 -15.82 10.37 7.98
N VAL A 260 -16.02 10.16 6.68
CA VAL A 260 -16.19 11.21 5.67
C VAL A 260 -17.40 10.91 4.80
N ASP A 261 -18.10 11.94 4.32
CA ASP A 261 -19.35 11.80 3.56
C ASP A 261 -19.14 11.06 2.23
N CYS A 262 -18.05 11.35 1.53
CA CYS A 262 -17.58 10.56 0.40
C CYS A 262 -16.13 10.92 0.10
N HIS A 263 -15.40 10.03 -0.58
CA HIS A 263 -14.08 10.35 -1.08
C HIS A 263 -14.26 11.33 -2.25
N GLU A 264 -14.26 12.64 -2.00
CA GLU A 264 -14.42 13.65 -3.06
C GLU A 264 -13.18 13.74 -3.95
N ASN A 265 -12.00 13.38 -3.42
CA ASN A 265 -10.75 13.26 -4.14
C ASN A 265 -10.10 11.89 -3.90
N TYR A 266 -9.92 11.10 -4.95
CA TYR A 266 -9.15 9.85 -4.93
C TYR A 266 -7.95 9.99 -5.87
N LEU A 267 -6.74 9.80 -5.34
CA LEU A 267 -5.46 10.00 -6.03
C LEU A 267 -5.23 11.42 -6.59
N GLY A 268 -5.82 12.45 -5.98
CA GLY A 268 -5.69 13.84 -6.44
C GLY A 268 -6.55 14.18 -7.65
N LEU A 269 -7.38 13.23 -8.10
CA LEU A 269 -8.43 13.46 -9.09
C LEU A 269 -9.77 13.61 -8.35
N PRO A 270 -10.60 14.60 -8.72
CA PRO A 270 -11.94 14.68 -8.19
C PRO A 270 -12.71 13.44 -8.62
N CYS A 271 -13.29 12.73 -7.65
CA CYS A 271 -14.18 11.60 -7.89
C CYS A 271 -15.50 12.02 -8.57
N PHE A 272 -15.72 13.33 -8.72
CA PHE A 272 -16.92 13.94 -9.26
C PHE A 272 -16.55 15.08 -10.22
N THR A 273 -16.86 14.91 -11.49
CA THR A 273 -17.13 16.01 -12.42
C THR A 273 -18.59 15.88 -12.82
N GLY A 274 -19.47 16.56 -12.10
CA GLY A 274 -20.92 16.51 -12.32
C GLY A 274 -21.67 17.33 -11.31
#